data_AF-A0A966C9S7-F1
#
_entry.id   AF-A0A966C9S7-F1
#
_cell.length_a   1.000
_cell.length_b   1.000
_cell.length_c   1.000
_cell.angle_alpha   90.00
_cell.angle_beta   90.00
_cell.angle_gamma   90.00
#
_symmetry.space_group_name_H-M   'P 1'
#
loop_
_entity.id
_entity.type
_entity.pdbx_description
1 polymer ?
#
loop_
_entity_poly.entity_id
_entity_poly.type
_entity_poly.pdbx_seq_one_letter_code
_entity_poly.pdbx_strand_id
1 'polypeptide(L)'
;MNISSLSERHNQHLTGNEQYVYDHLLECVKTQSPEQVLDRFRYLFIIAKNYDNQKVLEILAQIIANKKASENFPFILNRCCHILINRWQLQPSTQGYVVELLDLFELLPCGVGKSQARSYSNRMVQLVREFLDTDYFKQLKRLATIASQNLEGKTNPGKKQEVVGNLITRYPYLYDHCLLSVDSSKEQQETVYKVKNQLEKQFESKLSKYVTYQIRVAQAGRQKMAELNADRIIKPANNPTLLSDRDLGKSLKHYIGTVENGHSYKDLSRSFLTHTSDVRNYQLFKDDLYEYVTQSIEGKYGKHSFNKRLYDKLQQMYPKYNYHQPDEFLKMRTYSQLFNYLIVESPNNPSHLVFMDMISNMGTTKTIGLLLKLVLVCSKVKPYLEKRFSILFNHYESFTRDGAAWLVRSLEKVNVAFSVNFGSLDMSFLQRIYAK
;
A
#
# COMPACT_ATOMS: atom_id res chain seq x y z
N MET A 1 -10.06 -15.67 4.95
CA MET A 1 -10.90 -16.32 3.92
C MET A 1 -9.98 -16.99 2.94
N ASN A 2 -10.24 -18.24 2.56
CA ASN A 2 -9.39 -19.02 1.67
C ASN A 2 -9.46 -18.41 0.26
N ILE A 3 -8.45 -17.61 -0.11
CA ILE A 3 -8.34 -16.90 -1.40
C ILE A 3 -8.17 -17.90 -2.56
N SER A 4 -7.68 -19.10 -2.26
CA SER A 4 -7.45 -20.19 -3.19
C SER A 4 -8.73 -20.69 -3.87
N SER A 5 -9.83 -20.88 -3.13
CA SER A 5 -11.07 -21.46 -3.69
C SER A 5 -11.90 -20.48 -4.53
N LEU A 6 -11.65 -19.18 -4.40
CA LEU A 6 -12.24 -18.15 -5.27
C LEU A 6 -11.39 -17.92 -6.53
N SER A 7 -10.07 -18.09 -6.45
CA SER A 7 -9.18 -18.03 -7.62
C SER A 7 -9.42 -19.19 -8.60
N GLU A 8 -9.77 -20.39 -8.10
CA GLU A 8 -10.07 -21.55 -8.93
C GLU A 8 -11.40 -21.42 -9.67
N ARG A 9 -12.39 -20.72 -9.09
CA ARG A 9 -13.69 -20.50 -9.74
C ARG A 9 -13.66 -19.42 -10.82
N HIS A 10 -12.70 -18.50 -10.82
CA HIS A 10 -12.62 -17.42 -11.82
C HIS A 10 -11.59 -17.67 -12.95
N ASN A 11 -10.66 -18.61 -12.78
CA ASN A 11 -9.92 -19.18 -13.92
C ASN A 11 -10.85 -19.91 -14.92
N GLN A 12 -12.13 -20.13 -14.57
CA GLN A 12 -13.13 -20.78 -15.43
C GLN A 12 -13.91 -19.80 -16.33
N HIS A 13 -13.57 -18.50 -16.36
CA HIS A 13 -14.25 -17.53 -17.23
C HIS A 13 -13.38 -16.88 -18.31
N LEU A 14 -12.17 -17.39 -18.57
CA LEU A 14 -11.46 -17.06 -19.81
C LEU A 14 -12.17 -17.72 -20.99
N THR A 15 -12.71 -16.92 -21.90
CA THR A 15 -13.01 -17.43 -23.23
C THR A 15 -11.69 -17.86 -23.88
N GLY A 16 -11.62 -19.02 -24.54
CA GLY A 16 -10.38 -19.52 -25.18
C GLY A 16 -9.77 -18.54 -26.19
N ASN A 17 -10.56 -17.55 -26.63
CA ASN A 17 -10.16 -16.49 -27.54
C ASN A 17 -9.18 -15.49 -26.89
N GLU A 18 -9.38 -15.10 -25.62
CA GLU A 18 -8.50 -14.13 -24.93
C GLU A 18 -7.10 -14.70 -24.70
N GLN A 19 -7.01 -15.99 -24.38
CA GLN A 19 -5.74 -16.67 -24.12
C GLN A 19 -4.79 -16.60 -25.32
N TYR A 20 -5.33 -16.65 -26.55
CA TYR A 20 -4.52 -16.53 -27.76
C TYR A 20 -3.84 -15.15 -27.88
N VAL A 21 -4.53 -14.07 -27.47
CA VAL A 21 -3.95 -12.72 -27.45
C VAL A 21 -2.83 -12.65 -26.41
N TYR A 22 -3.03 -13.26 -25.24
CA TYR A 22 -2.02 -13.32 -24.18
C TYR A 22 -0.79 -14.10 -24.59
N ASP A 23 -0.97 -15.28 -25.19
CA ASP A 23 0.13 -16.14 -25.66
C ASP A 23 0.94 -15.46 -26.77
N HIS A 24 0.26 -14.78 -27.70
CA HIS A 24 0.91 -14.01 -28.76
C HIS A 24 1.76 -12.85 -28.21
N LEU A 25 1.24 -12.09 -27.24
CA LEU A 25 2.01 -11.03 -26.59
C LEU A 25 3.19 -11.60 -25.78
N LEU A 26 3.00 -12.73 -25.11
CA LEU A 26 4.06 -13.41 -24.38
C LEU A 26 5.18 -13.89 -25.32
N GLU A 27 4.84 -14.39 -26.51
CA GLU A 27 5.80 -14.76 -27.54
C GLU A 27 6.55 -13.54 -28.09
N CYS A 28 5.85 -12.43 -28.38
CA CYS A 28 6.48 -11.19 -28.83
C CYS A 28 7.52 -10.70 -27.80
N VAL A 29 7.14 -10.69 -26.52
CA VAL A 29 8.01 -10.29 -25.40
C VAL A 29 9.22 -11.20 -25.21
N LYS A 30 9.13 -12.47 -25.62
CA LYS A 30 10.26 -13.43 -25.55
C LYS A 30 11.22 -13.31 -26.74
N THR A 31 10.72 -12.93 -27.90
CA THR A 31 11.45 -13.03 -29.18
C THR A 31 11.95 -11.68 -29.70
N GLN A 32 11.38 -10.57 -29.26
CA GLN A 32 11.63 -9.24 -29.82
C GLN A 32 12.19 -8.27 -28.78
N SER A 33 12.77 -7.16 -29.26
CA SER A 33 13.22 -6.06 -28.42
C SER A 33 12.04 -5.31 -27.78
N PRO A 34 12.22 -4.69 -26.59
CA PRO A 34 11.17 -3.90 -25.94
C PRO A 34 10.56 -2.82 -26.84
N GLU A 35 11.37 -2.13 -27.65
CA GLU A 35 10.92 -1.11 -28.61
C GLU A 35 9.96 -1.69 -29.65
N GLN A 36 10.30 -2.84 -30.23
CA GLN A 36 9.46 -3.53 -31.20
C GLN A 36 8.13 -3.99 -30.58
N VAL A 37 8.18 -4.43 -29.31
CA VAL A 37 6.99 -4.84 -28.58
C VAL A 37 6.09 -3.65 -28.25
N LEU A 38 6.66 -2.48 -27.91
CA LEU A 38 5.92 -1.23 -27.73
C LEU A 38 5.23 -0.79 -29.02
N ASP A 39 5.93 -0.83 -30.16
CA ASP A 39 5.34 -0.51 -31.45
C ASP A 39 4.19 -1.48 -31.78
N ARG A 40 4.38 -2.79 -31.55
CA ARG A 40 3.31 -3.77 -31.71
C ARG A 40 2.11 -3.47 -30.82
N PHE A 41 2.34 -3.14 -29.56
CA PHE A 41 1.28 -2.77 -28.63
C PHE A 41 0.52 -1.52 -29.12
N ARG A 42 1.26 -0.53 -29.61
CA ARG A 42 0.70 0.70 -30.19
C ARG A 42 -0.18 0.41 -31.41
N TYR A 43 0.28 -0.42 -32.36
CA TYR A 43 -0.52 -0.79 -33.53
C TYR A 43 -1.75 -1.63 -33.16
N LEU A 44 -1.65 -2.46 -32.13
CA LEU A 44 -2.71 -3.36 -31.71
C LEU A 44 -3.83 -2.62 -30.96
N PHE A 45 -3.51 -1.79 -29.97
CA PHE A 45 -4.49 -1.21 -29.05
C PHE A 45 -4.70 0.31 -29.23
N ILE A 46 -3.67 1.07 -29.61
CA ILE A 46 -3.75 2.54 -29.64
C ILE A 46 -4.16 3.07 -31.02
N ILE A 47 -3.42 2.68 -32.06
CA ILE A 47 -3.73 3.02 -33.46
C ILE A 47 -4.84 2.10 -33.99
N ALA A 48 -4.82 0.83 -33.55
CA ALA A 48 -5.79 -0.20 -33.94
C ALA A 48 -5.90 -0.37 -35.48
N LYS A 49 -4.75 -0.38 -36.16
CA LYS A 49 -4.61 -0.55 -37.63
C LYS A 49 -3.28 -1.22 -37.97
N ASN A 50 -3.26 -1.90 -39.12
CA ASN A 50 -2.05 -2.47 -39.75
C ASN A 50 -1.23 -3.38 -38.82
N TYR A 51 -1.89 -4.29 -38.10
CA TYR A 51 -1.21 -5.29 -37.30
C TYR A 51 -0.94 -6.56 -38.12
N ASP A 52 0.27 -7.11 -38.02
CA ASP A 52 0.73 -8.20 -38.89
C ASP A 52 -0.02 -9.53 -38.69
N ASN A 53 -0.52 -9.80 -37.47
CA ASN A 53 -1.19 -11.06 -37.16
C ASN A 53 -2.72 -10.92 -37.31
N GLN A 54 -3.24 -11.38 -38.46
CA GLN A 54 -4.67 -11.35 -38.78
C GLN A 54 -5.53 -12.11 -37.77
N LYS A 55 -5.05 -13.26 -37.27
CA LYS A 55 -5.80 -14.08 -36.30
C LYS A 55 -5.99 -13.37 -34.96
N VAL A 56 -4.97 -12.62 -34.51
CA VAL A 56 -5.09 -11.76 -33.31
C VAL A 56 -6.10 -10.64 -33.53
N LEU A 57 -6.11 -10.03 -34.72
CA LEU A 57 -7.08 -8.99 -35.07
C LEU A 57 -8.52 -9.52 -35.09
N GLU A 58 -8.75 -10.69 -35.68
CA GLU A 58 -10.05 -11.35 -35.70
C GLU A 58 -10.58 -11.63 -34.30
N ILE A 59 -9.72 -12.16 -33.43
CA ILE A 59 -10.05 -12.44 -32.03
C ILE A 59 -10.38 -11.16 -31.27
N LEU A 60 -9.57 -10.11 -31.42
CA LEU A 60 -9.86 -8.81 -30.81
C LEU A 60 -11.16 -8.21 -31.36
N ALA A 61 -11.44 -8.37 -32.65
CA ALA A 61 -12.70 -7.91 -33.24
C ALA A 61 -13.90 -8.61 -32.61
N GLN A 62 -13.81 -9.91 -32.34
CA GLN A 62 -14.83 -10.66 -31.63
C GLN A 62 -15.00 -10.18 -30.17
N ILE A 63 -13.90 -9.95 -29.46
CA ILE A 63 -13.91 -9.44 -28.08
C ILE A 63 -14.60 -8.07 -28.03
N ILE A 64 -14.25 -7.17 -28.94
CA ILE A 64 -14.73 -5.78 -28.98
C ILE A 64 -16.18 -5.68 -29.45
N ALA A 65 -16.61 -6.58 -30.34
CA ALA A 65 -17.99 -6.66 -30.82
C ALA A 65 -18.96 -7.26 -29.79
N ASN A 66 -18.44 -7.91 -28.73
CA ASN A 66 -19.26 -8.50 -27.68
C ASN A 66 -20.05 -7.41 -26.93
N LYS A 67 -21.31 -7.68 -26.60
CA LYS A 67 -22.17 -6.78 -25.80
C LYS A 67 -21.57 -6.47 -24.41
N LYS A 68 -20.78 -7.39 -23.85
CA LYS A 68 -20.07 -7.21 -22.57
C LYS A 68 -18.65 -6.64 -22.71
N ALA A 69 -18.27 -6.15 -23.90
CA ALA A 69 -16.91 -5.65 -24.14
C ALA A 69 -16.51 -4.51 -23.20
N SER A 70 -17.42 -3.60 -22.86
CA SER A 70 -17.13 -2.51 -21.92
C SER A 70 -16.83 -2.98 -20.48
N GLU A 71 -17.34 -4.16 -20.09
CA GLU A 71 -17.05 -4.77 -18.78
C GLU A 71 -15.75 -5.59 -18.82
N ASN A 72 -15.55 -6.38 -19.87
CA ASN A 72 -14.47 -7.36 -19.93
C ASN A 72 -13.16 -6.81 -20.52
N PHE A 73 -13.24 -5.88 -21.47
CA PHE A 73 -12.06 -5.37 -22.17
C PHE A 73 -11.04 -4.66 -21.25
N PRO A 74 -11.46 -3.86 -20.25
CA PRO A 74 -10.51 -3.29 -19.29
C PRO A 74 -9.65 -4.36 -18.59
N PHE A 75 -10.23 -5.51 -18.24
CA PHE A 75 -9.49 -6.63 -17.64
C PHE A 75 -8.49 -7.25 -18.63
N ILE A 76 -8.92 -7.47 -19.88
CA ILE A 76 -8.08 -8.05 -20.94
C ILE A 76 -6.88 -7.14 -21.21
N LEU A 77 -7.13 -5.84 -21.41
CA LEU A 77 -6.08 -4.86 -21.66
C LEU A 77 -5.12 -4.74 -20.46
N ASN A 78 -5.65 -4.78 -19.23
CA ASN A 78 -4.81 -4.80 -18.03
C ASN A 78 -3.87 -6.02 -18.02
N ARG A 79 -4.39 -7.22 -18.30
CA ARG A 79 -3.57 -8.45 -18.38
C ARG A 79 -2.50 -8.33 -19.47
N CYS A 80 -2.84 -7.80 -20.64
CA CYS A 80 -1.89 -7.52 -21.72
C CYS A 80 -0.74 -6.61 -21.26
N CYS A 81 -1.05 -5.50 -20.57
CA CYS A 81 -0.02 -4.59 -20.04
C CYS A 81 0.90 -5.32 -19.06
N HIS A 82 0.33 -6.09 -18.14
CA HIS A 82 1.11 -6.82 -17.14
C HIS A 82 1.99 -7.93 -17.72
N ILE A 83 1.62 -8.56 -18.84
CA ILE A 83 2.50 -9.52 -19.53
C ILE A 83 3.81 -8.82 -19.94
N LEU A 84 3.71 -7.60 -20.48
CA LEU A 84 4.87 -6.79 -20.85
C LEU A 84 5.68 -6.38 -19.60
N ILE A 85 5.00 -5.77 -18.63
CA ILE A 85 5.62 -5.22 -17.42
C ILE A 85 6.33 -6.31 -16.61
N ASN A 86 5.70 -7.46 -16.40
CA ASN A 86 6.30 -8.55 -15.63
C ASN A 86 7.62 -9.01 -16.24
N ARG A 87 7.72 -9.05 -17.58
CA ARG A 87 8.99 -9.40 -18.24
C ARG A 87 10.03 -8.31 -18.06
N TRP A 88 9.66 -7.07 -18.32
CA TRP A 88 10.60 -5.94 -18.28
C TRP A 88 11.07 -5.63 -16.86
N GLN A 89 10.27 -5.94 -15.83
CA GLN A 89 10.68 -5.79 -14.44
C GLN A 89 11.77 -6.79 -14.00
N LEU A 90 11.90 -7.95 -14.68
CA LEU A 90 12.95 -8.94 -14.38
C LEU A 90 14.35 -8.47 -14.75
N GLN A 91 14.49 -7.47 -15.63
CA GLN A 91 15.78 -6.99 -16.13
C GLN A 91 15.91 -5.48 -15.88
N PRO A 92 16.92 -5.03 -15.11
CA PRO A 92 17.12 -3.60 -14.85
C PRO A 92 17.22 -2.74 -16.11
N SER A 93 17.79 -3.26 -17.21
CA SER A 93 17.93 -2.53 -18.47
C SER A 93 16.62 -2.28 -19.20
N THR A 94 15.55 -3.03 -18.91
CA THR A 94 14.26 -2.91 -19.61
C THR A 94 13.17 -2.29 -18.76
N GLN A 95 13.45 -1.94 -17.51
CA GLN A 95 12.47 -1.28 -16.62
C GLN A 95 11.97 0.07 -17.17
N GLY A 96 12.76 0.77 -18.00
CA GLY A 96 12.40 2.08 -18.56
C GLY A 96 11.21 2.01 -19.51
N TYR A 97 11.09 0.92 -20.26
CA TYR A 97 10.00 0.69 -21.21
C TYR A 97 8.63 0.54 -20.54
N VAL A 98 8.57 0.31 -19.21
CA VAL A 98 7.31 0.35 -18.46
C VAL A 98 6.71 1.76 -18.47
N VAL A 99 7.55 2.80 -18.42
CA VAL A 99 7.08 4.19 -18.51
C VAL A 99 6.65 4.50 -19.94
N GLU A 100 7.46 4.12 -20.93
CA GLU A 100 7.15 4.32 -22.36
C GLU A 100 5.84 3.64 -22.76
N LEU A 101 5.54 2.46 -22.22
CA LEU A 101 4.24 1.79 -22.40
C LEU A 101 3.06 2.63 -21.91
N LEU A 102 3.22 3.35 -20.80
CA LEU A 102 2.17 4.22 -20.29
C LEU A 102 2.01 5.49 -21.12
N ASP A 103 3.12 6.05 -21.59
CA ASP A 103 3.12 7.23 -22.44
C ASP A 103 2.39 6.97 -23.77
N LEU A 104 2.36 5.72 -24.25
CA LEU A 104 1.55 5.33 -25.43
C LEU A 104 0.06 5.65 -25.27
N PHE A 105 -0.49 5.63 -24.05
CA PHE A 105 -1.89 5.96 -23.83
C PHE A 105 -2.17 7.47 -23.95
N GLU A 106 -1.17 8.32 -23.78
CA GLU A 106 -1.30 9.77 -24.02
C GLU A 106 -1.42 10.08 -25.53
N LEU A 107 -0.97 9.16 -26.40
CA LEU A 107 -1.05 9.28 -27.85
C LEU A 107 -2.42 8.88 -28.45
N LEU A 108 -3.43 8.64 -27.62
CA LEU A 108 -4.77 8.27 -28.08
C LEU A 108 -5.38 9.39 -28.95
N PRO A 109 -5.95 9.07 -30.13
CA PRO A 109 -6.53 10.08 -31.02
C PRO A 109 -7.63 10.92 -30.32
N CYS A 110 -7.53 12.24 -30.40
CA CYS A 110 -8.54 13.17 -29.88
C CYS A 110 -9.78 13.20 -30.78
N GLY A 111 -10.90 12.68 -30.27
CA GLY A 111 -12.22 12.84 -30.88
C GLY A 111 -12.62 11.71 -31.84
N VAL A 112 -13.76 11.09 -31.56
CA VAL A 112 -14.44 10.19 -32.49
C VAL A 112 -15.45 11.04 -33.27
N GLY A 113 -15.19 11.32 -34.54
CA GLY A 113 -16.16 12.00 -35.39
C GLY A 113 -17.48 11.23 -35.42
N LYS A 114 -18.62 11.93 -35.22
CA LYS A 114 -19.97 11.34 -35.12
C LYS A 114 -20.34 10.45 -36.31
N SER A 115 -19.70 10.63 -37.46
CA SER A 115 -19.97 9.94 -38.71
C SER A 115 -19.29 8.56 -38.86
N GLN A 116 -18.36 8.19 -37.95
CA GLN A 116 -17.52 6.98 -38.09
C GLN A 116 -17.60 6.00 -36.90
N ALA A 117 -18.57 6.15 -35.99
CA ALA A 117 -18.69 5.38 -34.74
C ALA A 117 -18.81 3.84 -34.89
N ARG A 118 -18.83 3.30 -36.13
CA ARG A 118 -18.94 1.85 -36.41
C ARG A 118 -17.62 1.17 -36.79
N SER A 119 -16.51 1.89 -36.91
CA SER A 119 -15.21 1.28 -37.27
C SER A 119 -14.57 0.58 -36.07
N TYR A 120 -13.93 -0.58 -36.31
CA TYR A 120 -13.14 -1.33 -35.32
C TYR A 120 -12.21 -0.42 -34.51
N SER A 121 -11.46 0.46 -35.19
CA SER A 121 -10.50 1.36 -34.54
C SER A 121 -11.18 2.35 -33.58
N ASN A 122 -12.38 2.84 -33.91
CA ASN A 122 -13.10 3.78 -33.04
C ASN A 122 -13.67 3.08 -31.80
N ARG A 123 -14.18 1.85 -31.96
CA ARG A 123 -14.64 1.06 -30.81
C ARG A 123 -13.47 0.66 -29.91
N MET A 124 -12.31 0.31 -30.48
CA MET A 124 -11.08 0.06 -29.73
C MET A 124 -10.68 1.30 -28.92
N VAL A 125 -10.55 2.47 -29.56
CA VAL A 125 -10.19 3.72 -28.88
C VAL A 125 -11.19 4.07 -27.78
N GLN A 126 -12.49 3.85 -27.99
CA GLN A 126 -13.50 4.04 -26.95
C GLN A 126 -13.25 3.11 -25.75
N LEU A 127 -13.03 1.81 -25.98
CA LEU A 127 -12.79 0.85 -24.90
C LEU A 127 -11.47 1.11 -24.16
N VAL A 128 -10.44 1.57 -24.87
CA VAL A 128 -9.18 2.00 -24.23
C VAL A 128 -9.42 3.26 -23.37
N ARG A 129 -10.24 4.22 -23.82
CA ARG A 129 -10.63 5.37 -22.99
C ARG A 129 -11.40 4.94 -21.74
N GLU A 130 -12.36 4.02 -21.88
CA GLU A 130 -13.07 3.42 -20.74
C GLU A 130 -12.08 2.77 -19.76
N PHE A 131 -11.04 2.08 -20.25
CA PHE A 131 -9.97 1.51 -19.43
C PHE A 131 -9.17 2.57 -18.65
N LEU A 132 -8.87 3.73 -19.24
CA LEU A 132 -8.10 4.79 -18.56
C LEU A 132 -8.80 5.33 -17.31
N ASP A 133 -10.13 5.28 -17.26
CA ASP A 133 -10.93 5.71 -16.10
C ASP A 133 -11.03 4.64 -15.00
N THR A 134 -10.56 3.41 -15.27
CA THR A 134 -10.64 2.30 -14.31
C THR A 134 -9.54 2.32 -13.25
N ASP A 135 -9.80 1.63 -12.14
CA ASP A 135 -8.79 1.41 -11.10
C ASP A 135 -7.62 0.54 -11.57
N TYR A 136 -7.80 -0.28 -12.62
CA TYR A 136 -6.71 -1.05 -13.24
C TYR A 136 -5.62 -0.13 -13.79
N PHE A 137 -5.99 0.92 -14.52
CA PHE A 137 -5.01 1.85 -15.08
C PHE A 137 -4.29 2.66 -13.98
N LYS A 138 -5.00 3.03 -12.90
CA LYS A 138 -4.37 3.67 -11.73
C LYS A 138 -3.33 2.76 -11.08
N GLN A 139 -3.63 1.46 -10.92
CA GLN A 139 -2.67 0.47 -10.40
C GLN A 139 -1.45 0.34 -11.31
N LEU A 140 -1.67 0.30 -12.63
CA LEU A 140 -0.60 0.24 -13.64
C LEU A 140 0.33 1.45 -13.57
N LYS A 141 -0.24 2.65 -13.43
CA LYS A 141 0.52 3.90 -13.27
C LYS A 141 1.41 3.88 -12.03
N ARG A 142 0.89 3.36 -10.91
CA ARG A 142 1.68 3.22 -9.67
C ARG A 142 2.83 2.22 -9.83
N LEU A 143 2.59 1.10 -10.51
CA LEU A 143 3.64 0.12 -10.82
C LEU A 143 4.76 0.72 -11.68
N ALA A 144 4.42 1.54 -12.67
CA ALA A 144 5.42 2.23 -13.47
C ALA A 144 6.23 3.24 -12.66
N THR A 145 5.60 4.00 -11.76
CA THR A 145 6.31 4.89 -10.83
C THR A 145 7.31 4.13 -9.94
N ILE A 146 6.98 2.90 -9.54
CA ILE A 146 7.90 2.03 -8.79
C ILE A 146 9.06 1.57 -9.67
N ALA A 147 8.81 1.23 -10.94
CA ALA A 147 9.85 0.80 -11.87
C ALA A 147 10.82 1.95 -12.22
N SER A 148 10.32 3.17 -12.43
CA SER A 148 11.14 4.32 -12.82
C SER A 148 12.07 4.83 -11.72
N GLN A 149 11.62 4.83 -10.45
CA GLN A 149 12.47 5.26 -9.33
C GLN A 149 13.61 4.29 -9.01
N ASN A 150 13.54 3.02 -9.46
CA ASN A 150 14.65 2.07 -9.34
C ASN A 150 15.77 2.33 -10.37
N LEU A 151 15.46 3.00 -11.48
CA LEU A 151 16.41 3.35 -12.55
C LEU A 151 17.14 4.67 -12.25
N GLU A 152 16.43 5.65 -11.69
CA GLU A 152 16.97 6.98 -11.44
C GLU A 152 17.24 7.21 -9.95
N GLY A 153 18.47 6.91 -9.52
CA GLY A 153 19.05 7.48 -8.30
C GLY A 153 19.33 8.98 -8.38
N LYS A 154 18.66 9.73 -9.27
CA LYS A 154 18.89 11.16 -9.53
C LYS A 154 17.56 11.90 -9.57
N THR A 155 17.30 12.63 -8.49
CA THR A 155 16.33 13.72 -8.45
C THR A 155 16.49 14.66 -9.64
N ASN A 156 15.51 14.71 -10.53
CA ASN A 156 15.34 15.82 -11.46
C ASN A 156 15.01 17.10 -10.65
N PRO A 157 15.85 18.16 -10.72
CA PRO A 157 15.60 19.42 -10.03
C PRO A 157 14.69 20.31 -10.89
N GLY A 158 13.45 19.86 -11.11
CA GLY A 158 12.37 20.67 -11.66
C GLY A 158 11.25 20.68 -10.64
N LYS A 159 10.95 21.85 -10.06
CA LYS A 159 9.90 22.07 -9.03
C LYS A 159 8.48 21.73 -9.55
N LYS A 160 8.18 20.45 -9.82
CA LYS A 160 6.82 19.94 -9.80
C LYS A 160 6.52 19.59 -8.35
N GLN A 161 5.45 20.14 -7.78
CA GLN A 161 4.99 19.77 -6.45
C GLN A 161 4.83 18.25 -6.40
N GLU A 162 5.56 17.62 -5.49
CA GLU A 162 5.49 16.17 -5.26
C GLU A 162 4.06 15.83 -4.82
N VAL A 163 3.33 15.06 -5.63
CA VAL A 163 1.99 14.56 -5.29
C VAL A 163 2.09 13.30 -4.45
N VAL A 164 1.07 13.04 -3.62
CA VAL A 164 1.05 11.87 -2.72
C VAL A 164 1.22 10.56 -3.47
N GLY A 165 0.62 10.42 -4.66
CA GLY A 165 0.75 9.22 -5.49
C GLY A 165 2.18 8.82 -5.81
N ASN A 166 3.09 9.80 -5.98
CA ASN A 166 4.49 9.54 -6.29
C ASN A 166 5.27 8.95 -5.10
N LEU A 167 4.70 9.03 -3.90
CA LEU A 167 5.28 8.50 -2.67
C LEU A 167 4.97 7.01 -2.46
N ILE A 168 4.22 6.36 -3.35
CA ILE A 168 3.85 4.93 -3.20
C ILE A 168 5.10 4.05 -3.01
N THR A 169 6.20 4.37 -3.69
CA THR A 169 7.49 3.67 -3.57
C THR A 169 8.05 3.61 -2.15
N ARG A 170 7.68 4.58 -1.30
CA ARG A 170 8.11 4.68 0.09
C ARG A 170 7.28 3.82 1.05
N TYR A 171 6.12 3.34 0.60
CA TYR A 171 5.18 2.59 1.44
C TYR A 171 4.88 1.18 0.90
N PRO A 172 5.87 0.27 0.88
CA PRO A 172 5.67 -1.12 0.40
C PRO A 172 4.52 -1.87 1.08
N TYR A 173 4.26 -1.58 2.35
CA TYR A 173 3.16 -2.19 3.10
C TYR A 173 1.76 -1.88 2.53
N LEU A 174 1.62 -0.91 1.61
CA LEU A 174 0.36 -0.62 0.92
C LEU A 174 0.15 -1.45 -0.35
N TYR A 175 1.18 -2.14 -0.86
CA TYR A 175 1.19 -2.68 -2.22
C TYR A 175 0.10 -3.71 -2.48
N ASP A 176 -0.15 -4.57 -1.50
CA ASP A 176 -1.17 -5.62 -1.56
C ASP A 176 -2.59 -5.04 -1.80
N HIS A 177 -2.79 -3.75 -1.50
CA HIS A 177 -4.08 -3.07 -1.64
C HIS A 177 -4.06 -1.90 -2.63
N CYS A 178 -2.88 -1.44 -3.06
CA CYS A 178 -2.72 -0.35 -4.01
C CYS A 178 -2.31 -0.80 -5.41
N LEU A 179 -1.76 -2.01 -5.56
CA LEU A 179 -1.20 -2.55 -6.81
C LEU A 179 -1.79 -3.90 -7.22
N LEU A 180 -2.49 -4.58 -6.31
CA LEU A 180 -3.13 -5.88 -6.56
C LEU A 180 -4.65 -5.74 -6.45
N SER A 181 -5.34 -6.48 -7.32
CA SER A 181 -6.79 -6.70 -7.30
C SER A 181 -7.10 -8.18 -7.07
N VAL A 182 -8.37 -8.51 -6.83
CA VAL A 182 -8.84 -9.92 -6.74
C VAL A 182 -8.48 -10.71 -8.01
N ASP A 183 -8.38 -9.97 -9.10
CA ASP A 183 -8.18 -10.42 -10.47
C ASP A 183 -6.69 -10.45 -10.87
N SER A 184 -5.78 -10.11 -9.95
CA SER A 184 -4.35 -10.13 -10.23
C SER A 184 -3.84 -11.55 -10.44
N SER A 185 -3.15 -11.77 -11.57
CA SER A 185 -2.50 -13.05 -11.89
C SER A 185 -1.41 -13.42 -10.87
N LYS A 186 -1.12 -14.72 -10.73
CA LYS A 186 -0.04 -15.21 -9.85
C LYS A 186 1.31 -14.54 -10.12
N GLU A 187 1.67 -14.35 -11.39
CA GLU A 187 2.92 -13.70 -11.81
C GLU A 187 3.01 -12.24 -11.33
N GLN A 188 1.90 -11.49 -11.42
CA GLN A 188 1.82 -10.12 -10.90
C GLN A 188 2.00 -10.10 -9.38
N GLN A 189 1.34 -11.01 -8.67
CA GLN A 189 1.44 -11.12 -7.22
C GLN A 189 2.89 -11.41 -6.80
N GLU A 190 3.55 -12.39 -7.41
CA GLU A 190 4.95 -12.73 -7.13
C GLU A 190 5.90 -11.55 -7.36
N THR A 191 5.69 -10.80 -8.44
CA THR A 191 6.51 -9.63 -8.77
C THR A 191 6.34 -8.53 -7.73
N VAL A 192 5.10 -8.20 -7.36
CA VAL A 192 4.79 -7.21 -6.33
C VAL A 192 5.37 -7.63 -4.97
N TYR A 193 5.24 -8.90 -4.59
CA TYR A 193 5.82 -9.42 -3.34
C TYR A 193 7.34 -9.32 -3.30
N LYS A 194 8.02 -9.62 -4.42
CA LYS A 194 9.48 -9.51 -4.52
C LYS A 194 9.95 -8.07 -4.34
N VAL A 195 9.31 -7.12 -5.05
CA VAL A 195 9.66 -5.69 -4.96
C VAL A 195 9.35 -5.15 -3.57
N LYS A 196 8.19 -5.49 -2.99
CA LYS A 196 7.80 -5.13 -1.62
C LYS A 196 8.87 -5.54 -0.61
N ASN A 197 9.23 -6.82 -0.59
CA ASN A 197 10.22 -7.37 0.34
C ASN A 197 11.60 -6.71 0.18
N GLN A 198 12.00 -6.39 -1.06
CA GLN A 198 13.26 -5.71 -1.32
C GLN A 198 13.27 -4.28 -0.75
N LEU A 199 12.21 -3.52 -0.99
CA LEU A 199 12.10 -2.14 -0.52
C LEU A 199 11.97 -2.05 1.01
N GLU A 200 11.22 -2.96 1.64
CA GLU A 200 11.13 -3.06 3.10
C GLU A 200 12.52 -3.30 3.73
N LYS A 201 13.26 -4.30 3.23
CA LYS A 201 14.63 -4.59 3.72
C LYS A 201 15.60 -3.41 3.51
N GLN A 202 15.49 -2.71 2.38
CA GLN A 202 16.32 -1.54 2.12
C GLN A 202 15.99 -0.38 3.09
N PHE A 203 14.70 -0.12 3.32
CA PHE A 203 14.26 0.87 4.29
C PHE A 203 14.73 0.52 5.70
N GLU A 204 14.54 -0.73 6.12
CA GLU A 204 15.00 -1.26 7.41
C GLU A 204 16.50 -1.05 7.59
N SER A 205 17.31 -1.46 6.60
CA SER A 205 18.77 -1.27 6.65
C SER A 205 19.18 0.20 6.77
N LYS A 206 18.54 1.11 6.01
CA LYS A 206 18.80 2.54 6.09
C LYS A 206 18.40 3.12 7.45
N LEU A 207 17.26 2.70 7.99
CA LEU A 207 16.77 3.14 9.30
C LEU A 207 17.69 2.68 10.43
N SER A 208 18.14 1.42 10.42
CA SER A 208 19.13 0.92 11.37
C SER A 208 20.41 1.76 11.36
N LYS A 209 21.01 1.96 10.19
CA LYS A 209 22.23 2.76 10.02
C LYS A 209 22.05 4.19 10.55
N TYR A 210 20.93 4.81 10.21
CA TYR A 210 20.60 6.16 10.68
C TYR A 210 20.49 6.24 12.20
N VAL A 211 19.75 5.32 12.82
CA VAL A 211 19.54 5.33 14.26
C VAL A 211 20.83 5.03 15.02
N THR A 212 21.62 4.05 14.55
CA THR A 212 22.95 3.76 15.11
C THR A 212 23.86 4.98 15.04
N TYR A 213 23.86 5.70 13.91
CA TYR A 213 24.62 6.94 13.75
C TYR A 213 24.18 8.01 14.75
N GLN A 214 22.87 8.28 14.87
CA GLN A 214 22.35 9.30 15.79
C GLN A 214 22.69 9.02 17.25
N ILE A 215 22.66 7.76 17.69
CA ILE A 215 23.04 7.41 19.07
C ILE A 215 24.53 7.65 19.30
N ARG A 216 25.39 7.27 18.36
CA ARG A 216 26.84 7.50 18.45
C ARG A 216 27.14 9.00 18.54
N VAL A 217 26.43 9.82 17.77
CA VAL A 217 26.51 11.29 17.88
C VAL A 217 26.09 11.79 19.26
N ALA A 218 25.01 11.24 19.83
CA ALA A 218 24.57 11.61 21.17
C ALA A 218 25.55 11.20 22.28
N GLN A 219 26.26 10.08 22.13
CA GLN A 219 27.21 9.56 23.12
C GLN A 219 28.61 10.20 23.04
N ALA A 220 29.14 10.39 21.82
CA ALA A 220 30.49 10.92 21.61
C ALA A 220 30.55 12.45 21.53
N GLY A 221 29.41 13.11 21.32
CA GLY A 221 29.34 14.54 21.03
C GLY A 221 29.60 14.86 19.55
N ARG A 222 28.97 15.93 19.04
CA ARG A 222 29.01 16.30 17.61
C ARG A 222 30.42 16.63 17.10
N GLN A 223 31.28 17.22 17.93
CA GLN A 223 32.65 17.60 17.56
C GLN A 223 33.54 16.37 17.33
N LYS A 224 33.54 15.42 18.28
CA LYS A 224 34.28 14.17 18.17
C LYS A 224 33.80 13.29 17.00
N MET A 225 32.50 13.33 16.69
CA MET A 225 31.97 12.65 15.49
C MET A 225 32.38 13.35 14.19
N ALA A 226 32.50 14.68 14.17
CA ALA A 226 33.00 15.38 12.99
C ALA A 226 34.45 15.01 12.67
N GLU A 227 35.29 14.83 13.71
CA GLU A 227 36.66 14.32 13.60
C GLU A 227 36.69 12.87 13.09
N LEU A 228 35.92 11.95 13.69
CA LEU A 228 35.82 10.55 13.26
C LEU A 228 35.23 10.39 11.84
N ASN A 229 34.39 11.33 11.41
CA ASN A 229 33.86 11.39 10.05
C ASN A 229 34.94 11.87 9.05
N ALA A 230 35.78 12.85 9.44
CA ALA A 230 36.90 13.33 8.64
C ALA A 230 37.93 12.20 8.38
N ASP A 231 38.15 11.37 9.39
CA ASP A 231 39.00 10.17 9.30
C ASP A 231 38.33 8.99 8.56
N ARG A 232 37.10 9.16 8.05
CA ARG A 232 36.27 8.14 7.36
C ARG A 232 35.98 6.88 8.19
N ILE A 233 36.19 6.92 9.51
CA ILE A 233 35.98 5.79 10.42
C ILE A 233 34.48 5.51 10.59
N ILE A 234 33.64 6.56 10.55
CA ILE A 234 32.18 6.45 10.60
C ILE A 234 31.60 7.25 9.43
N LYS A 235 30.65 6.65 8.68
CA LYS A 235 29.96 7.35 7.59
C LYS A 235 28.67 7.98 8.11
N PRO A 236 28.40 9.27 7.82
CA PRO A 236 27.13 9.88 8.16
C PRO A 236 25.99 9.17 7.43
N ALA A 237 24.90 8.92 8.15
CA ALA A 237 23.69 8.33 7.60
C ALA A 237 22.58 9.37 7.58
N ASN A 238 21.88 9.47 6.45
CA ASN A 238 20.75 10.37 6.29
C ASN A 238 19.47 9.74 6.84
N ASN A 239 18.56 10.58 7.32
CA ASN A 239 17.23 10.15 7.75
C ASN A 239 16.48 9.55 6.55
N PRO A 240 16.07 8.26 6.58
CA PRO A 240 15.40 7.62 5.46
C PRO A 240 13.91 7.98 5.35
N THR A 241 13.36 8.74 6.31
CA THR A 241 11.94 9.13 6.38
C THR A 241 11.73 10.57 5.91
N LEU A 242 10.47 10.94 5.61
CA LEU A 242 10.08 12.35 5.39
C LEU A 242 9.78 13.10 6.70
N LEU A 243 10.00 12.47 7.85
CA LEU A 243 9.84 13.09 9.17
C LEU A 243 11.09 13.90 9.50
N SER A 244 10.93 14.98 10.29
CA SER A 244 12.09 15.62 10.90
C SER A 244 12.79 14.69 11.88
N ASP A 245 14.09 14.85 12.08
CA ASP A 245 14.88 13.99 12.98
C ASP A 245 14.30 13.95 14.40
N ARG A 246 13.74 15.09 14.86
CA ARG A 246 13.03 15.19 16.14
C ARG A 246 11.75 14.35 16.16
N ASP A 247 10.95 14.38 15.10
CA ASP A 247 9.69 13.64 15.03
C ASP A 247 9.92 12.14 14.83
N LEU A 248 10.96 11.76 14.08
CA LEU A 248 11.42 10.38 13.97
C LEU A 248 11.92 9.85 15.33
N GLY A 249 12.78 10.61 16.03
CA GLY A 249 13.27 10.23 17.35
C GLY A 249 12.15 10.06 18.39
N LYS A 250 11.15 10.96 18.39
CA LYS A 250 9.94 10.82 19.23
C LYS A 250 9.16 9.56 18.88
N SER A 251 8.97 9.28 17.61
CA SER A 251 8.24 8.09 17.13
C SER A 251 8.97 6.79 17.51
N LEU A 252 10.29 6.73 17.33
CA LEU A 252 11.11 5.57 17.73
C LEU A 252 11.05 5.34 19.24
N LYS A 253 11.22 6.39 20.05
CA LYS A 253 11.07 6.28 21.52
C LYS A 253 9.68 5.74 21.90
N HIS A 254 8.63 6.20 21.22
CA HIS A 254 7.27 5.79 21.52
C HIS A 254 6.93 4.36 21.06
N TYR A 255 7.50 3.88 19.95
CA TYR A 255 7.18 2.55 19.41
C TYR A 255 8.07 1.42 19.94
N ILE A 256 9.25 1.76 20.47
CA ILE A 256 10.23 0.79 21.00
C ILE A 256 10.35 0.87 22.53
N GLY A 257 10.27 2.09 23.07
CA GLY A 257 10.46 2.35 24.49
C GLY A 257 9.25 2.02 25.35
N THR A 258 9.34 2.41 26.61
CA THR A 258 8.24 2.28 27.58
C THR A 258 7.22 3.41 27.36
N VAL A 259 5.94 3.05 27.31
CA VAL A 259 4.86 3.95 26.89
C VAL A 259 3.87 4.20 28.01
N GLU A 260 3.39 3.14 28.65
CA GLU A 260 2.38 3.20 29.70
C GLU A 260 2.91 2.46 30.94
N ASN A 261 3.02 3.15 32.08
CA ASN A 261 3.45 2.58 33.36
C ASN A 261 4.77 1.78 33.31
N GLY A 262 5.70 2.17 32.43
CA GLY A 262 6.98 1.46 32.27
C GLY A 262 6.92 0.22 31.36
N HIS A 263 5.79 -0.06 30.71
CA HIS A 263 5.63 -1.18 29.78
C HIS A 263 5.74 -0.75 28.32
N SER A 264 6.35 -1.60 27.49
CA SER A 264 6.33 -1.43 26.02
C SER A 264 5.00 -1.88 25.43
N TYR A 265 4.70 -1.51 24.19
CA TYR A 265 3.50 -2.01 23.50
C TYR A 265 3.44 -3.53 23.40
N LYS A 266 4.60 -4.21 23.29
CA LYS A 266 4.67 -5.68 23.24
C LYS A 266 4.31 -6.30 24.60
N ASP A 267 4.68 -5.65 25.69
CA ASP A 267 4.36 -6.12 27.04
C ASP A 267 2.86 -5.93 27.33
N LEU A 268 2.31 -4.76 26.96
CA LEU A 268 0.88 -4.48 27.08
C LEU A 268 0.05 -5.46 26.26
N SER A 269 0.43 -5.74 25.00
CA SER A 269 -0.30 -6.68 24.16
C SER A 269 -0.23 -8.11 24.72
N ARG A 270 0.91 -8.52 25.28
CA ARG A 270 1.05 -9.84 25.91
C ARG A 270 0.17 -9.94 27.16
N SER A 271 0.17 -8.92 28.01
CA SER A 271 -0.68 -8.86 29.21
C SER A 271 -2.16 -8.95 28.84
N PHE A 272 -2.60 -8.20 27.82
CA PHE A 272 -3.97 -8.26 27.32
C PHE A 272 -4.33 -9.63 26.76
N LEU A 273 -3.44 -10.24 25.98
CA LEU A 273 -3.66 -11.59 25.44
C LEU A 273 -3.80 -12.62 26.55
N THR A 274 -2.92 -12.60 27.56
CA THR A 274 -3.00 -13.49 28.72
C THR A 274 -4.33 -13.31 29.46
N HIS A 275 -4.76 -12.06 29.69
CA HIS A 275 -6.03 -11.76 30.36
C HIS A 275 -7.25 -12.21 29.54
N THR A 276 -7.19 -12.10 28.21
CA THR A 276 -8.33 -12.36 27.32
C THR A 276 -8.38 -13.77 26.72
N SER A 277 -7.48 -14.67 27.15
CA SER A 277 -7.40 -16.07 26.69
C SER A 277 -8.68 -16.84 26.99
N ASP A 278 -9.18 -16.72 28.22
CA ASP A 278 -10.25 -17.55 28.79
C ASP A 278 -11.56 -16.78 29.02
N VAL A 279 -11.73 -15.65 28.32
CA VAL A 279 -12.91 -14.81 28.49
C VAL A 279 -14.17 -15.58 28.11
N ARG A 280 -15.09 -15.69 29.06
CA ARG A 280 -16.26 -16.57 28.98
C ARG A 280 -17.31 -16.11 27.98
N ASN A 281 -17.39 -14.79 27.72
CA ASN A 281 -18.38 -14.25 26.80
C ASN A 281 -17.86 -12.99 26.08
N TYR A 282 -18.41 -12.73 24.89
CA TYR A 282 -17.96 -11.64 24.03
C TYR A 282 -18.19 -10.25 24.62
N GLN A 283 -19.19 -10.09 25.50
CA GLN A 283 -19.42 -8.82 26.18
C GLN A 283 -18.20 -8.40 27.02
N LEU A 284 -17.72 -9.29 27.87
CA LEU A 284 -16.52 -9.06 28.69
C LEU A 284 -15.30 -8.75 27.81
N PHE A 285 -15.13 -9.48 26.70
CA PHE A 285 -14.04 -9.21 25.77
C PHE A 285 -14.10 -7.79 25.18
N LYS A 286 -15.28 -7.27 24.87
CA LYS A 286 -15.43 -5.88 24.39
C LYS A 286 -15.10 -4.86 25.47
N ASP A 287 -15.47 -5.15 26.72
CA ASP A 287 -15.20 -4.28 27.86
C ASP A 287 -13.69 -4.25 28.17
N ASP A 288 -13.02 -5.40 28.16
CA ASP A 288 -11.56 -5.50 28.28
C ASP A 288 -10.85 -4.78 27.13
N LEU A 289 -11.34 -4.94 25.89
CA LEU A 289 -10.78 -4.28 24.72
C LEU A 289 -10.94 -2.76 24.81
N TYR A 290 -12.08 -2.29 25.31
CA TYR A 290 -12.31 -0.87 25.57
C TYR A 290 -11.32 -0.32 26.59
N GLU A 291 -11.12 -1.00 27.72
CA GLU A 291 -10.15 -0.59 28.74
C GLU A 291 -8.72 -0.57 28.16
N TYR A 292 -8.33 -1.62 27.44
CA TYR A 292 -7.03 -1.72 26.79
C TYR A 292 -6.74 -0.56 25.81
N VAL A 293 -7.73 -0.16 25.01
CA VAL A 293 -7.61 0.96 24.07
C VAL A 293 -7.54 2.29 24.83
N THR A 294 -8.44 2.50 25.79
CA THR A 294 -8.57 3.79 26.49
C THR A 294 -7.46 4.07 27.50
N GLN A 295 -6.77 3.03 28.00
CA GLN A 295 -5.59 3.19 28.86
C GLN A 295 -4.51 4.09 28.24
N SER A 296 -4.38 4.06 26.91
CA SER A 296 -3.41 4.87 26.15
C SER A 296 -3.85 6.32 25.91
N ILE A 297 -5.11 6.64 26.24
CA ILE A 297 -5.77 7.89 25.89
C ILE A 297 -5.84 8.78 27.13
N GLU A 298 -4.81 9.59 27.30
CA GLU A 298 -4.68 10.49 28.44
C GLU A 298 -5.53 11.77 28.31
N GLY A 299 -5.88 12.34 29.47
CA GLY A 299 -6.33 13.73 29.57
C GLY A 299 -7.78 14.01 29.21
N LYS A 300 -8.06 15.27 28.83
CA LYS A 300 -9.41 15.77 28.56
C LYS A 300 -10.03 15.11 27.33
N TYR A 301 -9.24 14.75 26.32
CA TYR A 301 -9.74 14.17 25.07
C TYR A 301 -10.54 12.88 25.28
N GLY A 302 -9.95 11.91 25.99
CA GLY A 302 -10.64 10.65 26.32
C GLY A 302 -11.91 10.88 27.13
N LYS A 303 -11.83 11.72 28.18
CA LYS A 303 -12.92 11.96 29.12
C LYS A 303 -14.14 12.68 28.53
N HIS A 304 -13.99 13.52 27.50
CA HIS A 304 -15.09 14.39 27.05
C HIS A 304 -15.95 13.81 25.92
N SER A 305 -15.42 12.96 25.04
CA SER A 305 -16.25 12.41 23.94
C SER A 305 -15.73 11.13 23.30
N PHE A 306 -14.41 10.93 23.21
CA PHE A 306 -13.86 9.80 22.48
C PHE A 306 -14.19 8.47 23.16
N ASN A 307 -13.92 8.34 24.46
CA ASN A 307 -14.10 7.08 25.19
C ASN A 307 -15.57 6.64 25.15
N LYS A 308 -16.52 7.56 25.37
CA LYS A 308 -17.95 7.25 25.28
C LYS A 308 -18.33 6.77 23.89
N ARG A 309 -17.94 7.50 22.83
CA ARG A 309 -18.25 7.11 21.44
C ARG A 309 -17.63 5.75 21.06
N LEU A 310 -16.41 5.48 21.52
CA LEU A 310 -15.75 4.20 21.34
C LEU A 310 -16.50 3.07 22.04
N TYR A 311 -16.87 3.27 23.32
CA TYR A 311 -17.63 2.29 24.09
C TYR A 311 -18.96 1.98 23.40
N ASP A 312 -19.74 3.00 23.06
CA ASP A 312 -21.03 2.85 22.37
C ASP A 312 -20.85 2.08 21.04
N LYS A 313 -19.78 2.41 20.29
CA LYS A 313 -19.49 1.72 19.03
C LYS A 313 -19.14 0.25 19.24
N LEU A 314 -18.34 -0.08 20.26
CA LEU A 314 -18.02 -1.47 20.61
C LEU A 314 -19.28 -2.23 21.04
N GLN A 315 -20.14 -1.62 21.87
CA GLN A 315 -21.37 -2.27 22.33
C GLN A 315 -22.34 -2.61 21.19
N GLN A 316 -22.38 -1.79 20.14
CA GLN A 316 -23.17 -2.04 18.93
C GLN A 316 -22.57 -3.15 18.03
N MET A 317 -21.32 -3.56 18.23
CA MET A 317 -20.72 -4.63 17.42
C MET A 317 -21.28 -5.99 17.83
N TYR A 318 -21.86 -6.68 16.86
CA TYR A 318 -22.26 -8.09 16.96
C TYR A 318 -23.00 -8.48 18.27
N PRO A 319 -24.05 -7.75 18.69
CA PRO A 319 -24.68 -7.94 20.01
C PRO A 319 -25.26 -9.35 20.21
N LYS A 320 -25.63 -10.03 19.11
CA LYS A 320 -26.14 -11.41 19.12
C LYS A 320 -25.15 -12.42 19.72
N TYR A 321 -23.85 -12.09 19.73
CA TYR A 321 -22.80 -12.98 20.23
C TYR A 321 -22.35 -12.63 21.65
N ASN A 322 -22.94 -11.62 22.30
CA ASN A 322 -22.50 -11.11 23.61
C ASN A 322 -22.38 -12.19 24.69
N TYR A 323 -23.25 -13.21 24.65
CA TYR A 323 -23.29 -14.32 25.61
C TYR A 323 -22.53 -15.56 25.15
N HIS A 324 -21.79 -15.48 24.04
CA HIS A 324 -20.99 -16.58 23.50
C HIS A 324 -19.51 -16.34 23.71
N GLN A 325 -18.76 -17.43 23.92
CA GLN A 325 -17.31 -17.35 23.99
C GLN A 325 -16.77 -16.86 22.64
N PRO A 326 -15.96 -15.78 22.62
CA PRO A 326 -15.49 -15.22 21.37
C PRO A 326 -14.41 -16.11 20.74
N ASP A 327 -14.71 -16.64 19.56
CA ASP A 327 -13.73 -17.34 18.73
C ASP A 327 -12.74 -16.36 18.07
N GLU A 328 -11.67 -16.89 17.48
CA GLU A 328 -10.66 -16.08 16.82
C GLU A 328 -11.26 -15.22 15.69
N PHE A 329 -12.28 -15.73 15.01
CA PHE A 329 -12.91 -15.07 13.89
C PHE A 329 -13.74 -13.85 14.32
N LEU A 330 -14.50 -13.95 15.42
CA LEU A 330 -15.25 -12.85 16.02
C LEU A 330 -14.29 -11.78 16.56
N LYS A 331 -13.19 -12.18 17.21
CA LYS A 331 -12.13 -11.25 17.63
C LYS A 331 -11.54 -10.50 16.42
N MET A 332 -11.16 -11.22 15.35
CA MET A 332 -10.63 -10.62 14.11
C MET A 332 -11.63 -9.66 13.44
N ARG A 333 -12.91 -10.03 13.37
CA ARG A 333 -13.97 -9.15 12.85
C ARG A 333 -14.12 -7.89 13.70
N THR A 334 -14.03 -8.01 15.01
CA THR A 334 -14.09 -6.87 15.95
C THR A 334 -12.97 -5.89 15.68
N TYR A 335 -11.72 -6.35 15.60
CA TYR A 335 -10.57 -5.50 15.27
C TYR A 335 -10.70 -4.85 13.89
N SER A 336 -11.16 -5.61 12.87
CA SER A 336 -11.41 -5.04 11.55
C SER A 336 -12.46 -3.93 11.62
N GLN A 337 -13.58 -4.13 12.32
CA GLN A 337 -14.62 -3.10 12.47
C GLN A 337 -14.11 -1.89 13.26
N LEU A 338 -13.24 -2.11 14.23
CA LEU A 338 -12.61 -1.04 14.97
C LEU A 338 -11.72 -0.18 14.06
N PHE A 339 -10.93 -0.79 13.16
CA PHE A 339 -10.16 -0.02 12.18
C PHE A 339 -11.04 0.75 11.18
N ASN A 340 -12.22 0.23 10.82
CA ASN A 340 -13.19 0.97 10.00
C ASN A 340 -13.61 2.26 10.70
N TYR A 341 -13.90 2.18 11.99
CA TYR A 341 -14.33 3.31 12.81
C TYR A 341 -13.19 4.30 13.08
N LEU A 342 -12.00 3.81 13.43
CA LEU A 342 -10.86 4.64 13.82
C LEU A 342 -10.19 5.35 12.65
N ILE A 343 -10.24 4.78 11.44
CA ILE A 343 -9.48 5.28 10.28
C ILE A 343 -10.42 5.70 9.15
N VAL A 344 -11.03 4.72 8.46
CA VAL A 344 -11.90 4.96 7.31
C VAL A 344 -12.77 3.74 7.02
N GLU A 345 -14.07 3.96 6.81
CA GLU A 345 -15.03 2.87 6.64
C GLU A 345 -14.95 2.19 5.28
N SER A 346 -14.93 2.97 4.20
CA SER A 346 -14.95 2.43 2.83
C SER A 346 -14.36 3.41 1.82
N PRO A 347 -13.95 2.94 0.62
CA PRO A 347 -13.54 3.84 -0.46
C PRO A 347 -14.68 4.73 -0.98
N ASN A 348 -15.94 4.27 -0.89
CA ASN A 348 -17.12 5.02 -1.37
C ASN A 348 -17.50 6.15 -0.40
N ASN A 349 -17.19 6.00 0.88
CA ASN A 349 -17.35 7.02 1.91
C ASN A 349 -16.05 7.14 2.69
N PRO A 350 -15.04 7.88 2.18
CA PRO A 350 -13.72 7.99 2.79
C PRO A 350 -13.73 8.94 4.00
N SER A 351 -14.79 8.95 4.81
CA SER A 351 -14.85 9.73 6.03
C SER A 351 -13.84 9.21 7.04
N HIS A 352 -12.92 10.09 7.44
CA HIS A 352 -11.81 9.81 8.36
C HIS A 352 -11.79 10.83 9.52
N LEU A 353 -12.97 11.33 9.90
CA LEU A 353 -13.13 12.35 10.93
C LEU A 353 -12.60 11.89 12.29
N VAL A 354 -12.84 10.63 12.67
CA VAL A 354 -12.31 10.06 13.93
C VAL A 354 -10.79 10.03 13.90
N PHE A 355 -10.20 9.67 12.76
CA PHE A 355 -8.74 9.67 12.59
C PHE A 355 -8.16 11.08 12.73
N MET A 356 -8.78 12.06 12.08
CA MET A 356 -8.36 13.46 12.16
C MET A 356 -8.55 14.05 13.56
N ASP A 357 -9.63 13.68 14.25
CA ASP A 357 -9.89 14.04 15.64
C ASP A 357 -8.80 13.48 16.56
N MET A 358 -8.44 12.20 16.42
CA MET A 358 -7.33 11.60 17.18
C MET A 358 -5.98 12.28 16.88
N ILE A 359 -5.67 12.55 15.61
CA ILE A 359 -4.42 13.23 15.23
C ILE A 359 -4.37 14.63 15.84
N SER A 360 -5.47 15.37 15.80
CA SER A 360 -5.53 16.76 16.27
C SER A 360 -5.41 16.85 17.79
N ASN A 361 -5.96 15.89 18.53
CA ASN A 361 -5.98 15.92 19.99
C ASN A 361 -4.80 15.18 20.66
N MET A 362 -4.35 14.06 20.08
CA MET A 362 -3.29 13.22 20.66
C MET A 362 -1.95 13.32 19.92
N GLY A 363 -1.98 13.83 18.68
CA GLY A 363 -0.83 13.85 17.78
C GLY A 363 -0.62 12.51 17.08
N THR A 364 -0.11 12.58 15.85
CA THR A 364 0.06 11.40 14.97
C THR A 364 0.87 10.27 15.60
N THR A 365 1.87 10.57 16.42
CA THR A 365 2.71 9.52 17.05
C THR A 365 1.88 8.63 17.98
N LYS A 366 1.07 9.23 18.87
CA LYS A 366 0.20 8.49 19.79
C LYS A 366 -0.94 7.79 19.04
N THR A 367 -1.52 8.43 18.02
CA THR A 367 -2.57 7.80 17.19
C THR A 367 -2.07 6.53 16.50
N ILE A 368 -0.89 6.58 15.85
CA ILE A 368 -0.31 5.39 15.22
C ILE A 368 0.12 4.37 16.28
N GLY A 369 0.60 4.81 17.45
CA GLY A 369 0.90 3.93 18.58
C GLY A 369 -0.31 3.14 19.06
N LEU A 370 -1.49 3.76 19.13
CA LEU A 370 -2.75 3.08 19.44
C LEU A 370 -3.11 2.03 18.38
N LEU A 371 -2.96 2.37 17.09
CA LEU A 371 -3.23 1.41 16.01
C LEU A 371 -2.24 0.23 16.04
N LEU A 372 -0.96 0.51 16.32
CA LEU A 372 0.07 -0.51 16.51
C LEU A 372 -0.28 -1.44 17.69
N LYS A 373 -0.74 -0.87 18.82
CA LYS A 373 -1.17 -1.60 20.02
C LYS A 373 -2.27 -2.62 19.70
N LEU A 374 -3.20 -2.28 18.79
CA LEU A 374 -4.24 -3.19 18.30
C LEU A 374 -3.67 -4.30 17.38
N VAL A 375 -2.76 -3.96 16.48
CA VAL A 375 -2.13 -4.96 15.59
C VAL A 375 -1.24 -5.94 16.36
N LEU A 376 -0.56 -5.49 17.41
CA LEU A 376 0.29 -6.36 18.23
C LEU A 376 -0.51 -7.41 19.01
N VAL A 377 -1.77 -7.11 19.37
CA VAL A 377 -2.67 -8.10 19.97
C VAL A 377 -3.06 -9.18 18.97
N CYS A 378 -3.31 -8.81 17.71
CA CYS A 378 -3.67 -9.77 16.68
C CYS A 378 -2.93 -9.47 15.38
N SER A 379 -1.77 -10.10 15.16
CA SER A 379 -0.95 -9.84 13.96
C SER A 379 -1.70 -10.12 12.65
N LYS A 380 -2.69 -11.04 12.67
CA LYS A 380 -3.58 -11.34 11.55
C LYS A 380 -4.41 -10.12 11.08
N VAL A 381 -4.52 -9.06 11.90
CA VAL A 381 -5.26 -7.83 11.53
C VAL A 381 -4.39 -6.79 10.83
N LYS A 382 -3.06 -6.99 10.73
CA LYS A 382 -2.15 -6.07 10.03
C LYS A 382 -2.59 -5.76 8.59
N PRO A 383 -2.97 -6.73 7.73
CA PRO A 383 -3.45 -6.43 6.39
C PRO A 383 -4.73 -5.57 6.38
N TYR A 384 -5.59 -5.70 7.39
CA TYR A 384 -6.77 -4.85 7.50
C TYR A 384 -6.38 -3.40 7.79
N LEU A 385 -5.36 -3.17 8.61
CA LEU A 385 -4.84 -1.83 8.86
C LEU A 385 -4.22 -1.23 7.59
N GLU A 386 -3.40 -2.00 6.88
CA GLU A 386 -2.79 -1.62 5.59
C GLU A 386 -3.86 -1.21 4.58
N LYS A 387 -4.94 -1.99 4.48
CA LYS A 387 -6.09 -1.68 3.61
C LYS A 387 -6.78 -0.36 3.96
N ARG A 388 -6.84 0.03 5.24
CA ARG A 388 -7.45 1.32 5.63
C ARG A 388 -6.58 2.48 5.16
N PHE A 389 -5.26 2.36 5.32
CA PHE A 389 -4.32 3.36 4.83
C PHE A 389 -4.25 3.41 3.30
N SER A 390 -4.45 2.28 2.60
CA SER A 390 -4.51 2.28 1.13
C SER A 390 -5.74 3.04 0.61
N ILE A 391 -6.89 2.94 1.29
CA ILE A 391 -8.08 3.73 0.95
C ILE A 391 -7.78 5.23 1.07
N LEU A 392 -7.15 5.66 2.17
CA LEU A 392 -6.76 7.06 2.34
C LEU A 392 -5.71 7.49 1.31
N PHE A 393 -4.71 6.67 1.04
CA PHE A 393 -3.70 6.93 0.02
C PHE A 393 -4.34 7.13 -1.36
N ASN A 394 -5.25 6.24 -1.75
CA ASN A 394 -5.97 6.34 -3.01
C ASN A 394 -6.82 7.61 -3.10
N HIS A 395 -7.48 8.00 -2.01
CA HIS A 395 -8.32 9.20 -1.98
C HIS A 395 -7.52 10.49 -2.14
N TYR A 396 -6.31 10.54 -1.57
CA TYR A 396 -5.44 11.73 -1.60
C TYR A 396 -4.35 11.66 -2.68
N GLU A 397 -4.38 10.68 -3.59
CA GLU A 397 -3.31 10.42 -4.55
C GLU A 397 -2.95 11.63 -5.43
N SER A 398 -3.98 12.40 -5.83
CA SER A 398 -3.84 13.60 -6.66
C SER A 398 -3.46 14.87 -5.89
N PHE A 399 -3.47 14.82 -4.55
CA PHE A 399 -3.16 15.97 -3.72
C PHE A 399 -1.65 16.19 -3.67
N THR A 400 -1.24 17.44 -3.50
CA THR A 400 0.15 17.77 -3.22
C THR A 400 0.54 17.22 -1.85
N ARG A 401 1.83 16.92 -1.68
CA ARG A 401 2.38 16.49 -0.40
C ARG A 401 2.04 17.44 0.74
N ASP A 402 2.06 18.76 0.50
CA ASP A 402 1.72 19.76 1.50
C ASP A 402 0.22 19.79 1.81
N GLY A 403 -0.63 19.62 0.78
CA GLY A 403 -2.09 19.55 0.93
C GLY A 403 -2.57 18.34 1.74
N ALA A 404 -1.80 17.25 1.76
CA ALA A 404 -2.06 16.05 2.54
C ALA A 404 -0.92 15.71 3.52
N ALA A 405 -0.26 16.72 4.08
CA ALA A 405 0.92 16.53 4.95
C ALA A 405 0.63 15.64 6.16
N TRP A 406 -0.58 15.70 6.71
CA TRP A 406 -1.02 14.84 7.82
C TRP A 406 -1.00 13.35 7.44
N LEU A 407 -1.39 13.02 6.21
CA LEU A 407 -1.42 11.65 5.71
C LEU A 407 0.00 11.15 5.50
N VAL A 408 0.84 11.93 4.81
CA VAL A 408 2.27 11.60 4.59
C VAL A 408 2.97 11.36 5.93
N ARG A 409 2.77 12.25 6.90
CA ARG A 409 3.31 12.08 8.26
C ARG A 409 2.79 10.83 8.96
N SER A 410 1.54 10.45 8.72
CA SER A 410 0.94 9.24 9.30
C SER A 410 1.52 7.98 8.66
N LEU A 411 1.65 7.96 7.33
CA LEU A 411 2.22 6.84 6.58
C LEU A 411 3.70 6.60 6.95
N GLU A 412 4.51 7.65 7.05
CA GLU A 412 5.90 7.53 7.51
C GLU A 412 5.98 6.95 8.93
N LYS A 413 5.06 7.34 9.83
CA LYS A 413 5.01 6.79 11.20
C LYS A 413 4.54 5.34 11.24
N VAL A 414 3.59 4.95 10.38
CA VAL A 414 3.20 3.54 10.21
C VAL A 414 4.39 2.71 9.70
N ASN A 415 5.12 3.24 8.71
CA ASN A 415 6.29 2.56 8.16
C ASN A 415 7.36 2.29 9.23
N VAL A 416 7.65 3.31 10.06
CA VAL A 416 8.56 3.18 11.21
C VAL A 416 8.00 2.17 12.22
N ALA A 417 6.74 2.30 12.61
CA ALA A 417 6.09 1.42 13.58
C ALA A 417 6.13 -0.06 13.14
N PHE A 418 5.89 -0.32 11.86
CA PHE A 418 5.94 -1.67 11.30
C PHE A 418 7.37 -2.21 11.23
N SER A 419 8.31 -1.41 10.75
CA SER A 419 9.70 -1.83 10.62
C SER A 419 10.31 -2.23 11.97
N VAL A 420 10.00 -1.50 13.04
CA VAL A 420 10.59 -1.77 14.37
C VAL A 420 9.88 -2.87 15.17
N ASN A 421 8.64 -3.23 14.80
CA ASN A 421 7.85 -4.23 15.54
C ASN A 421 7.63 -5.55 14.80
N PHE A 422 7.53 -5.52 13.47
CA PHE A 422 7.30 -6.68 12.61
C PHE A 422 8.43 -6.93 11.61
N GLY A 423 9.34 -5.98 11.44
CA GLY A 423 10.49 -6.08 10.55
C GLY A 423 11.64 -6.93 11.10
N SER A 424 12.69 -7.07 10.29
CA SER A 424 13.90 -7.84 10.65
C SER A 424 14.93 -7.03 11.44
N LEU A 425 14.59 -5.79 11.82
CA LEU A 425 15.47 -4.89 12.53
C LEU A 425 15.73 -5.36 13.96
N ASP A 426 17.00 -5.68 14.26
CA ASP A 426 17.43 -5.87 15.64
C ASP A 426 17.51 -4.51 16.37
N MET A 427 16.49 -4.24 17.18
CA MET A 427 16.35 -3.04 18.00
C MET A 427 16.62 -3.29 19.48
N SER A 428 17.20 -4.44 19.85
CA SER A 428 17.49 -4.81 21.25
C SER A 428 18.33 -3.74 21.97
N PHE A 429 19.27 -3.11 21.25
CA PHE A 429 20.08 -2.01 21.78
C PHE A 429 19.27 -0.74 22.06
N LEU A 430 18.27 -0.42 21.22
CA LEU A 430 17.39 0.72 21.45
C LEU A 430 16.46 0.53 22.64
N GLN A 431 15.97 -0.69 22.84
CA GLN A 431 15.16 -1.01 24.02
C GLN A 431 15.93 -0.71 25.31
N ARG A 432 17.22 -1.05 25.37
CA ARG A 432 18.07 -0.73 26.55
C ARG A 432 18.26 0.77 26.78
N ILE A 433 18.28 1.57 25.71
CA ILE A 433 18.44 3.02 25.81
C ILE A 433 17.13 3.70 26.21
N TYR A 434 16.01 3.25 25.66
CA TYR A 434 14.69 3.84 25.90
C TYR A 434 13.95 3.25 27.11
N ALA A 435 14.46 2.17 27.72
CA ALA A 435 13.97 1.64 28.99
C ALA A 435 14.49 2.40 30.22
N LYS A 436 15.49 3.28 30.04
CA LYS A 436 15.89 4.29 31.01
C LYS A 436 15.09 5.57 30.78
#